data_AF-A0A4U9V4M6-F1
#
_entry.id   AF-A0A4U9V4M6-F1
#
_cell.length_a   1.000
_cell.length_b   1.000
_cell.length_c   1.000
_cell.angle_alpha   90.00
_cell.angle_beta   90.00
_cell.angle_gamma   90.00
#
_symmetry.space_group_name_H-M   'P 1'
#
loop_
_entity.id
_entity.type
_entity.pdbx_description
1 polymer ?
#
loop_
_entity_poly.entity_id
_entity_poly.type
_entity_poly.pdbx_seq_one_letter_code
_entity_poly.pdbx_strand_id
1 'polypeptide(L)'
;MYHTLGQRKGFGIGGMKDSSEDPWYVVDKDVANNILVVAQGHEHPRLMSIGLIAQQLHWVDRLPLTQPLRCTVKTRYRQQDIPCTVTPLDAERIEVRFDEPVAAVTPGQSAVFYQGDICLGGGIIEQAYTGVTVAKNYYDITLAMAGISQAARLVQQLAHEGQMDGEAFHTSLNSLFADGSPFYPGGVRRRRA
;
A
#
# COMPACT_ATOMS: atom_id res chain seq x y z
N MET A 1 17.31 -14.00 -6.78
CA MET A 1 16.32 -13.24 -5.99
C MET A 1 15.79 -14.17 -4.88
N TYR A 2 16.28 -14.07 -3.64
CA TYR A 2 16.08 -15.11 -2.60
C TYR A 2 15.08 -14.77 -1.49
N HIS A 3 14.45 -13.59 -1.54
CA HIS A 3 13.58 -13.12 -0.46
C HIS A 3 12.22 -12.66 -0.95
N THR A 4 11.18 -12.98 -0.18
CA THR A 4 9.77 -12.60 -0.45
C THR A 4 9.25 -11.69 0.65
N LEU A 5 8.34 -10.77 0.33
CA LEU A 5 7.65 -9.96 1.35
C LEU A 5 6.99 -10.87 2.40
N GLY A 6 7.08 -10.49 3.67
CA GLY A 6 6.60 -11.28 4.81
C GLY A 6 7.46 -12.49 5.18
N GLN A 7 8.62 -12.70 4.53
CA GLN A 7 9.55 -13.76 4.94
C GLN A 7 10.14 -13.46 6.32
N ARG A 8 10.13 -14.45 7.22
CA ARG A 8 10.65 -14.36 8.60
C ARG A 8 12.06 -14.91 8.79
N LYS A 9 12.40 -15.99 8.08
CA LYS A 9 13.65 -16.75 8.27
C LYS A 9 14.69 -16.41 7.21
N GLY A 10 15.97 -16.63 7.51
CA GLY A 10 17.06 -16.57 6.52
C GLY A 10 17.85 -15.25 6.50
N PHE A 11 17.70 -14.38 7.50
CA PHE A 11 18.42 -13.09 7.55
C PHE A 11 19.51 -13.01 8.63
N GLY A 12 19.56 -13.97 9.55
CA GLY A 12 20.59 -14.02 10.61
C GLY A 12 20.53 -12.86 11.62
N ILE A 13 19.36 -12.24 11.81
CA ILE A 13 19.19 -11.09 12.72
C ILE A 13 18.66 -11.60 14.07
N GLY A 14 19.44 -11.41 15.13
CA GLY A 14 19.05 -11.70 16.51
C GLY A 14 19.94 -10.96 17.52
N GLY A 15 19.43 -10.73 18.74
CA GLY A 15 20.21 -10.29 19.91
C GLY A 15 20.75 -8.86 19.87
N MET A 16 19.96 -7.85 19.47
CA MET A 16 20.38 -6.44 19.47
C MET A 16 19.78 -5.65 20.64
N LYS A 17 20.55 -4.66 21.13
CA LYS A 17 20.28 -3.88 22.34
C LYS A 17 19.00 -3.02 22.28
N ASP A 18 18.59 -2.60 21.06
CA ASP A 18 17.45 -1.71 20.81
C ASP A 18 16.38 -2.33 19.91
N SER A 19 16.22 -3.67 19.96
CA SER A 19 15.19 -4.39 19.20
C SER A 19 14.23 -5.10 20.15
N SER A 20 12.94 -5.16 19.80
CA SER A 20 12.01 -6.02 20.54
C SER A 20 12.38 -7.49 20.36
N GLU A 21 11.79 -8.39 21.16
CA GLU A 21 11.97 -9.84 20.97
C GLU A 21 11.18 -10.37 19.74
N ASP A 22 10.43 -9.49 19.06
CA ASP A 22 9.62 -9.89 17.93
C ASP A 22 10.47 -10.32 16.73
N PRO A 23 9.99 -11.31 15.96
CA PRO A 23 10.66 -11.74 14.75
C PRO A 23 10.71 -10.62 13.70
N TRP A 24 11.79 -10.64 12.93
CA TRP A 24 11.98 -9.77 11.77
C TRP A 24 11.28 -10.32 10.53
N TYR A 25 10.62 -9.44 9.79
CA TYR A 25 9.96 -9.73 8.52
C TYR A 25 10.49 -8.82 7.43
N VAL A 26 10.56 -9.34 6.20
CA VAL A 26 10.82 -8.51 5.00
C VAL A 26 9.58 -7.68 4.72
N VAL A 27 9.73 -6.35 4.77
CA VAL A 27 8.63 -5.40 4.54
C VAL A 27 8.76 -4.66 3.21
N ASP A 28 9.96 -4.60 2.62
CA ASP A 28 10.16 -3.97 1.33
C ASP A 28 11.45 -4.47 0.64
N LYS A 29 11.55 -4.24 -0.67
CA LYS A 29 12.69 -4.61 -1.51
C LYS A 29 13.00 -3.46 -2.47
N ASP A 30 14.15 -2.83 -2.28
CA ASP A 30 14.69 -1.86 -3.23
C ASP A 30 15.69 -2.60 -4.15
N VAL A 31 15.19 -3.02 -5.31
CA VAL A 31 15.95 -3.80 -6.28
C VAL A 31 17.07 -2.97 -6.91
N ALA A 32 16.84 -1.68 -7.13
CA ALA A 32 17.81 -0.79 -7.77
C ALA A 32 19.08 -0.61 -6.92
N ASN A 33 18.89 -0.48 -5.61
CA ASN A 33 20.00 -0.33 -4.66
C ASN A 33 20.44 -1.64 -4.01
N ASN A 34 19.81 -2.76 -4.37
CA ASN A 34 20.03 -4.07 -3.77
C ASN A 34 19.87 -4.04 -2.24
N ILE A 35 18.79 -3.42 -1.76
CA ILE A 35 18.47 -3.27 -0.33
C ILE A 35 17.22 -4.08 0.01
N LEU A 36 17.34 -4.90 1.06
CA LEU A 36 16.24 -5.57 1.74
C LEU A 36 15.83 -4.75 2.97
N VAL A 37 14.57 -4.36 3.04
CA VAL A 37 14.02 -3.64 4.20
C VAL A 37 13.30 -4.63 5.09
N VAL A 38 13.65 -4.62 6.37
CA VAL A 38 13.07 -5.51 7.38
C VAL A 38 12.54 -4.70 8.55
N ALA A 39 11.46 -5.20 9.17
CA ALA A 39 10.88 -4.63 10.37
C ALA A 39 10.43 -5.73 11.35
N GLN A 40 10.25 -5.36 12.61
CA GLN A 40 9.82 -6.27 13.66
C GLN A 40 8.30 -6.33 13.78
N GLY A 41 7.78 -7.52 14.06
CA GLY A 41 6.36 -7.76 14.28
C GLY A 41 5.60 -8.11 13.00
N HIS A 42 4.64 -9.04 13.11
CA HIS A 42 3.81 -9.47 11.98
C HIS A 42 2.78 -8.40 11.57
N GLU A 43 2.41 -7.54 12.51
CA GLU A 43 1.43 -6.46 12.32
C GLU A 43 2.10 -5.13 11.97
N HIS A 44 3.40 -5.16 11.60
CA HIS A 44 4.12 -3.93 11.30
C HIS A 44 3.42 -3.17 10.16
N PRO A 45 3.14 -1.86 10.29
CA PRO A 45 2.30 -1.14 9.33
C PRO A 45 2.81 -1.19 7.88
N ARG A 46 4.13 -1.23 7.67
CA ARG A 46 4.74 -1.41 6.33
C ARG A 46 4.51 -2.79 5.70
N LEU A 47 4.15 -3.80 6.49
CA LEU A 47 3.80 -5.13 6.00
C LEU A 47 2.32 -5.23 5.62
N MET A 48 1.48 -4.32 6.14
CA MET A 48 0.03 -4.34 5.99
C MET A 48 -0.40 -3.55 4.75
N SER A 49 -1.20 -4.19 3.91
CA SER A 49 -1.76 -3.60 2.69
C SER A 49 -3.27 -3.45 2.82
N ILE A 50 -3.83 -2.31 2.38
CA ILE A 50 -5.28 -2.04 2.36
C ILE A 50 -5.95 -2.47 1.05
N GLY A 51 -5.15 -2.85 0.06
CA GLY A 51 -5.64 -3.30 -1.23
C GLY A 51 -4.52 -3.69 -2.19
N LEU A 52 -4.89 -4.00 -3.43
CA LEU A 52 -3.99 -4.32 -4.52
C LEU A 52 -4.56 -3.94 -5.89
N ILE A 53 -3.70 -3.87 -6.89
CA ILE A 53 -4.05 -3.92 -8.32
C ILE A 53 -3.74 -5.32 -8.82
N ALA A 54 -4.68 -5.94 -9.50
CA ALA A 54 -4.45 -7.17 -10.24
C ALA A 54 -4.59 -6.93 -11.75
N GLN A 55 -3.75 -7.63 -12.51
CA GLN A 55 -3.73 -7.63 -13.98
C GLN A 55 -3.75 -9.08 -14.49
N GLN A 56 -3.72 -9.28 -15.82
CA GLN A 56 -3.75 -10.62 -16.44
C GLN A 56 -4.96 -11.42 -15.92
N LEU A 57 -6.14 -10.81 -16.05
CA LEU A 57 -7.37 -11.30 -15.46
C LEU A 57 -7.91 -12.50 -16.22
N HIS A 58 -8.33 -13.51 -15.47
CA HIS A 58 -8.96 -14.72 -15.97
C HIS A 58 -10.21 -15.02 -15.14
N TRP A 59 -11.38 -14.87 -15.78
CA TRP A 59 -12.69 -15.16 -15.20
C TRP A 59 -13.19 -16.52 -15.67
N VAL A 60 -13.79 -17.30 -14.76
CA VAL A 60 -14.25 -18.67 -15.03
C VAL A 60 -15.42 -18.67 -16.01
N ASP A 61 -16.33 -17.71 -15.88
CA ASP A 61 -17.48 -17.51 -16.77
C ASP A 61 -17.12 -16.77 -18.07
N ARG A 62 -15.86 -16.34 -18.20
CA ARG A 62 -15.32 -15.55 -19.33
C ARG A 62 -16.01 -14.21 -19.55
N LEU A 63 -16.69 -13.68 -18.53
CA LEU A 63 -17.30 -12.37 -18.57
C LEU A 63 -16.40 -11.37 -17.84
N PRO A 64 -16.04 -10.24 -18.46
CA PRO A 64 -15.27 -9.21 -17.77
C PRO A 64 -16.12 -8.56 -16.69
N LEU A 65 -15.47 -8.20 -15.58
CA LEU A 65 -16.11 -7.42 -14.53
C LEU A 65 -16.36 -5.99 -15.01
N THR A 66 -17.62 -5.56 -15.07
CA THR A 66 -18.00 -4.21 -15.53
C THR A 66 -18.46 -3.29 -14.41
N GLN A 67 -18.75 -3.83 -13.23
CA GLN A 67 -19.22 -3.09 -12.06
C GLN A 67 -18.49 -3.56 -10.81
N PRO A 68 -18.44 -2.73 -9.75
CA PRO A 68 -17.89 -3.15 -8.47
C PRO A 68 -18.59 -4.41 -7.94
N LEU A 69 -17.80 -5.37 -7.45
CA LEU A 69 -18.28 -6.63 -6.91
C LEU A 69 -17.77 -6.83 -5.48
N ARG A 70 -18.68 -7.25 -4.60
CA ARG A 70 -18.38 -7.63 -3.23
C ARG A 70 -18.14 -9.13 -3.15
N CYS A 71 -16.93 -9.55 -2.79
CA CYS A 71 -16.53 -10.95 -2.77
C CYS A 71 -15.43 -11.20 -1.72
N THR A 72 -14.82 -12.40 -1.74
CA THR A 72 -13.59 -12.67 -0.99
C THR A 72 -12.41 -12.87 -1.95
N VAL A 73 -11.20 -12.68 -1.46
CA VAL A 73 -9.95 -12.87 -2.21
C VAL A 73 -8.93 -13.67 -1.41
N LYS A 74 -8.15 -14.50 -2.11
CA LYS A 74 -6.92 -15.11 -1.59
C LYS A 74 -5.73 -14.52 -2.33
N THR A 75 -4.76 -13.99 -1.58
CA THR A 75 -3.51 -13.43 -2.15
C THR A 75 -2.34 -14.41 -2.07
N ARG A 76 -2.53 -15.54 -1.37
CA ARG A 76 -1.57 -16.64 -1.23
C ARG A 76 -2.31 -17.98 -1.16
N TYR A 77 -1.62 -19.03 -1.59
CA TYR A 77 -2.14 -20.39 -1.45
C TYR A 77 -2.37 -20.75 0.02
N ARG A 78 -3.52 -21.38 0.32
CA ARG A 78 -4.00 -21.75 1.67
C ARG A 78 -4.26 -20.58 2.64
N GLN A 79 -4.28 -19.34 2.15
CA GLN A 79 -4.77 -18.22 2.94
C GLN A 79 -6.29 -18.38 3.19
N GLN A 80 -6.76 -17.89 4.34
CA GLN A 80 -8.18 -17.69 4.58
C GLN A 80 -8.73 -16.64 3.62
N ASP A 81 -10.03 -16.71 3.36
CA ASP A 81 -10.76 -15.78 2.53
C ASP A 81 -10.74 -14.37 3.15
N ILE A 82 -10.31 -13.38 2.38
CA ILE A 82 -10.28 -11.98 2.81
C ILE A 82 -11.48 -11.26 2.19
N PRO A 83 -12.40 -10.71 2.99
CA PRO A 83 -13.47 -9.85 2.48
C PRO A 83 -12.92 -8.63 1.75
N CYS A 84 -13.42 -8.39 0.54
CA CYS A 84 -12.97 -7.28 -0.29
C CYS A 84 -14.02 -6.77 -1.26
N THR A 85 -13.81 -5.56 -1.77
CA THR A 85 -14.54 -5.01 -2.91
C THR A 85 -13.59 -4.90 -4.10
N VAL A 86 -14.00 -5.49 -5.23
CA VAL A 86 -13.27 -5.46 -6.50
C VAL A 86 -13.92 -4.45 -7.43
N THR A 87 -13.14 -3.53 -7.99
CA THR A 87 -13.60 -2.49 -8.91
C THR A 87 -12.80 -2.55 -10.21
N PRO A 88 -13.45 -2.58 -11.39
CA PRO A 88 -12.72 -2.47 -12.65
C PRO A 88 -12.08 -1.09 -12.79
N LEU A 89 -10.77 -1.06 -13.08
CA LEU A 89 -10.04 0.16 -13.42
C LEU A 89 -10.04 0.39 -14.93
N ASP A 90 -9.78 -0.67 -15.68
CA ASP A 90 -9.78 -0.69 -17.15
C ASP A 90 -10.03 -2.12 -17.66
N ALA A 91 -9.80 -2.36 -18.96
CA ALA A 91 -10.05 -3.65 -19.59
C ALA A 91 -9.15 -4.79 -19.08
N GLU A 92 -7.98 -4.47 -18.51
CA GLU A 92 -6.97 -5.46 -18.12
C GLU A 92 -6.68 -5.46 -16.62
N ARG A 93 -7.16 -4.44 -15.89
CA ARG A 93 -6.84 -4.23 -14.48
C ARG A 93 -8.08 -4.01 -13.62
N ILE A 94 -7.98 -4.53 -12.40
CA ILE A 94 -8.95 -4.32 -11.31
C ILE A 94 -8.22 -3.79 -10.08
N GLU A 95 -8.90 -2.93 -9.36
CA GLU A 95 -8.56 -2.56 -7.99
C GLU A 95 -9.28 -3.49 -7.02
N VAL A 96 -8.59 -3.94 -5.99
CA VAL A 96 -9.16 -4.74 -4.90
C VAL A 96 -8.90 -3.99 -3.61
N ARG A 97 -9.96 -3.61 -2.91
CA ARG A 97 -9.89 -2.97 -1.60
C ARG A 97 -10.34 -3.96 -0.53
N PHE A 98 -9.47 -4.24 0.43
CA PHE A 98 -9.79 -5.12 1.55
C PHE A 98 -10.61 -4.36 2.59
N ASP A 99 -11.41 -5.10 3.37
CA ASP A 99 -12.09 -4.53 4.54
C ASP A 99 -11.12 -4.19 5.66
N GLU A 100 -10.17 -5.09 5.87
CA GLU A 100 -9.15 -4.99 6.90
C GLU A 100 -7.76 -5.10 6.25
N PRO A 101 -6.74 -4.44 6.81
CA PRO A 101 -5.39 -4.55 6.27
C PRO A 101 -4.87 -5.99 6.26
N VAL A 102 -4.25 -6.39 5.14
CA VAL A 102 -3.73 -7.74 4.90
C VAL A 102 -2.21 -7.72 4.89
N ALA A 103 -1.59 -8.61 5.66
CA ALA A 103 -0.14 -8.74 5.70
C ALA A 103 0.44 -9.33 4.40
N ALA A 104 1.58 -8.80 3.98
CA ALA A 104 2.49 -9.40 3.00
C ALA A 104 1.88 -9.69 1.62
N VAL A 105 0.97 -8.83 1.14
CA VAL A 105 0.51 -8.85 -0.25
C VAL A 105 1.71 -8.60 -1.17
N THR A 106 1.96 -9.51 -2.12
CA THR A 106 3.23 -9.55 -2.87
C THR A 106 2.98 -9.49 -4.37
N PRO A 107 3.51 -8.49 -5.08
CA PRO A 107 3.51 -8.46 -6.53
C PRO A 107 4.06 -9.75 -7.16
N GLY A 108 3.42 -10.21 -8.22
CA GLY A 108 3.73 -11.46 -8.93
C GLY A 108 3.08 -12.71 -8.33
N GLN A 109 2.42 -12.63 -7.16
CA GLN A 109 1.53 -13.70 -6.69
C GLN A 109 0.15 -13.59 -7.35
N SER A 110 -0.64 -14.65 -7.27
CA SER A 110 -2.02 -14.64 -7.76
C SER A 110 -2.98 -14.05 -6.72
N ALA A 111 -3.92 -13.23 -7.17
CA ALA A 111 -5.14 -12.87 -6.45
C ALA A 111 -6.30 -13.68 -7.03
N VAL A 112 -6.96 -14.50 -6.21
CA VAL A 112 -8.06 -15.38 -6.65
C VAL A 112 -9.33 -15.01 -5.90
N PHE A 113 -10.42 -14.78 -6.63
CA PHE A 113 -11.68 -14.25 -6.12
C PHE A 113 -12.74 -15.34 -5.96
N TYR A 114 -13.51 -15.27 -4.88
CA TYR A 114 -14.53 -16.24 -4.55
C TYR A 114 -15.85 -15.56 -4.12
N GLN A 115 -16.96 -16.20 -4.47
CA GLN A 115 -18.29 -15.88 -3.96
C GLN A 115 -18.80 -17.10 -3.17
N GLY A 116 -18.53 -17.12 -1.86
CA GLY A 116 -18.72 -18.33 -1.06
C GLY A 116 -17.82 -19.45 -1.60
N ASP A 117 -18.42 -20.59 -1.97
CA ASP A 117 -17.67 -21.74 -2.50
C ASP A 117 -17.33 -21.64 -4.00
N ILE A 118 -17.82 -20.61 -4.69
CA ILE A 118 -17.66 -20.45 -6.14
C ILE A 118 -16.39 -19.65 -6.43
N CYS A 119 -15.44 -20.25 -7.16
CA CYS A 119 -14.30 -19.52 -7.72
C CYS A 119 -14.76 -18.68 -8.92
N LEU A 120 -14.61 -17.36 -8.83
CA LEU A 120 -14.98 -16.43 -9.89
C LEU A 120 -13.88 -16.32 -10.94
N GLY A 121 -12.62 -16.40 -10.50
CA GLY A 121 -11.46 -16.15 -11.34
C GLY A 121 -10.31 -15.57 -10.55
N GLY A 122 -9.36 -14.95 -11.25
CA GLY A 122 -8.22 -14.32 -10.61
C GLY A 122 -7.33 -13.56 -11.57
N GLY A 123 -6.25 -13.03 -11.03
CA GLY A 123 -5.20 -12.35 -11.80
C GLY A 123 -3.87 -12.39 -11.08
N ILE A 124 -2.88 -11.72 -11.66
CA ILE A 124 -1.57 -11.52 -11.06
C ILE A 124 -1.54 -10.17 -10.36
N ILE A 125 -1.10 -10.15 -9.12
CA ILE A 125 -0.92 -8.94 -8.33
C ILE A 125 0.18 -8.11 -8.99
N GLU A 126 -0.17 -6.94 -9.52
CA GLU A 126 0.78 -5.97 -10.08
C GLU A 126 1.37 -5.11 -8.95
N GLN A 127 0.51 -4.61 -8.07
CA GLN A 127 0.87 -3.67 -7.02
C GLN A 127 0.04 -3.91 -5.76
N ALA A 128 0.61 -3.60 -4.59
CA ALA A 128 -0.10 -3.56 -3.31
C ALA A 128 -0.11 -2.13 -2.75
N TYR A 129 -1.22 -1.72 -2.13
CA TYR A 129 -1.37 -0.42 -1.48
C TYR A 129 -1.20 -0.56 0.02
N THR A 130 -0.28 0.19 0.61
CA THR A 130 -0.15 0.29 2.07
C THR A 130 -1.01 1.44 2.56
N GLY A 131 -1.84 1.21 3.58
CA GLY A 131 -2.71 2.25 4.18
C GLY A 131 -1.96 3.32 4.96
N VAL A 132 -0.64 3.14 5.12
CA VAL A 132 0.24 4.17 5.65
C VAL A 132 0.99 4.80 4.47
N THR A 133 0.80 6.10 4.29
CA THR A 133 1.69 6.96 3.49
C THR A 133 3.01 7.11 4.24
N VAL A 134 3.76 6.02 4.37
CA VAL A 134 5.16 6.17 4.76
C VAL A 134 5.84 6.63 3.50
N ALA A 135 6.22 7.91 3.42
CA ALA A 135 7.01 8.44 2.32
C ALA A 135 8.13 7.44 2.02
N LYS A 136 8.00 6.72 0.90
CA LYS A 136 8.79 5.52 0.63
C LYS A 136 10.22 5.93 0.32
N ASN A 137 10.40 7.15 -0.21
CA ASN A 137 11.69 7.76 -0.50
C ASN A 137 11.65 9.31 -0.40
N TYR A 138 12.83 9.95 -0.45
CA TYR A 138 13.01 11.41 -0.50
C TYR A 138 12.14 12.08 -1.58
N TYR A 139 11.83 11.35 -2.65
CA TYR A 139 10.98 11.81 -3.75
C TYR A 139 9.53 12.08 -3.32
N ASP A 140 8.93 11.22 -2.49
CA ASP A 140 7.55 11.42 -2.01
C ASP A 140 7.46 12.63 -1.08
N ILE A 141 8.48 12.82 -0.24
CA ILE A 141 8.64 14.02 0.59
C ILE A 141 8.79 15.25 -0.30
N THR A 142 9.63 15.17 -1.34
CA THR A 142 9.89 16.26 -2.27
C THR A 142 8.62 16.64 -3.04
N LEU A 143 7.84 15.66 -3.48
CA LEU A 143 6.58 15.88 -4.20
C LEU A 143 5.52 16.51 -3.28
N ALA A 144 5.40 16.02 -2.05
CA ALA A 144 4.53 16.62 -1.04
C ALA A 144 4.95 18.07 -0.73
N MET A 145 6.25 18.33 -0.54
CA MET A 145 6.79 19.67 -0.34
C MET A 145 6.60 20.59 -1.56
N ALA A 146 6.67 20.06 -2.78
CA ALA A 146 6.40 20.80 -4.00
C ALA A 146 4.93 21.24 -4.06
N GLY A 147 3.99 20.34 -3.71
CA GLY A 147 2.57 20.65 -3.58
C GLY A 147 2.30 21.73 -2.54
N ILE A 148 2.90 21.61 -1.35
CA ILE A 148 2.81 22.63 -0.28
C ILE A 148 3.37 23.98 -0.77
N SER A 149 4.50 23.98 -1.48
CA SER A 149 5.13 25.19 -2.02
C SER A 149 4.35 25.83 -3.16
N GLN A 150 3.62 25.04 -3.95
CA GLN A 150 2.70 25.54 -4.99
C GLN A 150 1.46 26.17 -4.36
N ALA A 151 0.87 25.53 -3.35
CA ALA A 151 -0.24 26.09 -2.59
C ALA A 151 0.13 27.42 -1.92
N ALA A 152 1.31 27.50 -1.29
CA ALA A 152 1.81 28.73 -0.69
C ALA A 152 1.98 29.87 -1.72
N ARG A 153 2.49 29.56 -2.92
CA ARG A 153 2.61 30.53 -4.02
C ARG A 153 1.25 31.01 -4.54
N LEU A 154 0.28 30.10 -4.66
CA LEU A 154 -1.08 30.45 -5.07
C LEU A 154 -1.72 31.40 -4.07
N VAL A 155 -1.59 31.12 -2.76
CA VAL A 155 -2.07 32.00 -1.69
C VAL A 155 -1.41 33.38 -1.75
N GLN A 156 -0.10 33.45 -1.97
CA GLN A 156 0.60 34.74 -2.15
C GLN A 156 0.12 35.51 -3.37
N GLN A 157 -0.13 34.83 -4.49
CA GLN A 157 -0.60 35.47 -5.71
C GLN A 157 -2.03 36.01 -5.55
N LEU A 158 -2.94 35.21 -4.99
CA LEU A 158 -4.32 35.64 -4.70
C LEU A 158 -4.36 36.80 -3.69
N ALA A 159 -3.45 36.82 -2.72
CA ALA A 159 -3.30 37.94 -1.79
C ALA A 159 -2.82 39.21 -2.48
N HIS A 160 -1.86 39.09 -3.41
CA HIS A 160 -1.33 40.21 -4.17
C HIS A 160 -2.37 40.80 -5.14
N GLU A 161 -3.19 39.95 -5.75
CA GLU A 161 -4.27 40.35 -6.67
C GLU A 161 -5.50 40.93 -5.93
N GLY A 162 -5.48 40.98 -4.59
CA GLY A 162 -6.57 41.50 -3.77
C GLY A 162 -7.82 40.60 -3.75
N GLN A 163 -7.68 39.33 -4.12
CA GLN A 163 -8.77 38.36 -4.27
C GLN A 163 -8.84 37.32 -3.14
N MET A 164 -8.08 37.50 -2.05
CA MET A 164 -8.15 36.59 -0.90
C MET A 164 -9.44 36.81 -0.10
N ASP A 165 -10.45 36.00 -0.39
CA ASP A 165 -11.58 35.76 0.50
C ASP A 165 -11.14 34.83 1.66
N GLY A 166 -11.63 35.07 2.87
CA GLY A 166 -11.33 34.25 4.05
C GLY A 166 -11.68 32.77 3.86
N GLU A 167 -12.67 32.49 3.02
CA GLU A 167 -13.09 31.13 2.66
C GLU A 167 -12.02 30.38 1.83
N ALA A 168 -11.32 31.06 0.91
CA ALA A 168 -10.26 30.46 0.09
C ALA A 168 -9.02 30.12 0.94
N PHE A 169 -8.70 30.97 1.92
CA PHE A 169 -7.64 30.73 2.89
C PHE A 169 -7.96 29.53 3.80
N HIS A 170 -9.19 29.48 4.33
CA HIS A 170 -9.65 28.36 5.14
C HIS A 170 -9.69 27.03 4.38
N THR A 171 -10.15 27.03 3.13
CA THR A 171 -10.19 25.83 2.27
C THR A 171 -8.77 25.29 2.01
N SER A 172 -7.82 26.18 1.75
CA SER A 172 -6.42 25.80 1.51
C SER A 172 -5.76 25.23 2.77
N LEU A 173 -5.97 25.83 3.94
CA LEU A 173 -5.47 25.32 5.21
C LEU A 173 -6.08 23.96 5.57
N ASN A 174 -7.39 23.80 5.41
CA ASN A 174 -8.06 22.53 5.70
C ASN A 174 -7.57 21.39 4.78
N SER A 175 -7.24 21.69 3.51
CA SER A 175 -6.66 20.69 2.60
C SER A 175 -5.26 20.20 3.03
N LEU A 176 -4.52 20.99 3.82
CA LEU A 176 -3.20 20.62 4.35
C LEU A 176 -3.27 19.80 5.64
N PHE A 177 -4.36 19.93 6.41
CA PHE A 177 -4.53 19.27 7.71
C PHE A 177 -5.54 18.12 7.71
N ALA A 178 -6.27 17.92 6.60
CA ALA A 178 -7.20 16.80 6.42
C ALA A 178 -6.46 15.51 6.01
N ASP A 179 -5.69 14.95 6.94
CA ASP A 179 -5.61 13.49 7.18
C ASP A 179 -4.60 13.22 8.31
N GLY A 180 -5.12 13.31 9.54
CA GLY A 180 -4.41 12.86 10.73
C GLY A 180 -4.49 11.34 10.84
N SER A 181 -3.45 10.63 10.42
CA SER A 181 -3.23 9.25 10.86
C SER A 181 -1.92 9.15 11.68
N PRO A 182 -1.92 8.39 12.78
CA PRO A 182 -0.85 8.41 13.77
C PRO A 182 0.45 7.78 13.25
N PHE A 183 1.56 8.45 13.59
CA PHE A 183 2.93 7.99 13.36
C PHE A 183 3.24 6.80 14.29
N TYR A 184 3.42 5.59 13.74
CA TYR A 184 3.86 4.43 14.51
C TYR A 184 5.40 4.33 14.51
N PRO A 185 6.07 4.41 15.68
CA PRO A 185 7.50 4.20 15.77
C PRO A 185 7.80 2.68 15.77
N GLY A 186 7.79 2.07 14.58
CA GLY A 186 8.31 0.72 14.37
C GLY A 186 9.77 0.80 13.93
N GLY A 187 10.68 0.06 14.59
CA GLY A 187 12.09 0.01 14.21
C GLY A 187 12.28 -0.58 12.81
N VAL A 188 12.66 0.26 11.83
CA VAL A 188 12.93 -0.15 10.45
C VAL A 188 14.44 -0.25 10.21
N ARG A 189 14.90 -1.35 9.59
CA ARG A 189 16.31 -1.55 9.21
C ARG A 189 16.45 -1.86 7.72
N ARG A 190 17.58 -1.46 7.13
CA ARG A 190 17.97 -1.71 5.73
C ARG A 190 19.22 -2.61 5.71
N ARG A 191 19.24 -3.66 4.89
CA ARG A 191 20.40 -4.55 4.68
C ARG A 191 20.69 -4.66 3.19
N ARG A 192 21.96 -4.69 2.79
CA ARG A 192 22.34 -5.06 1.42
C ARG A 192 22.11 -6.56 1.21
N ALA A 193 21.38 -6.90 0.14
CA ALA A 193 21.06 -8.28 -0.22
C ALA A 193 22.15 -8.94 -1.06
#